data_AF-A0A1F5NZW3-F1
#
_entry.id   AF-A0A1F5NZW3-F1
#
_cell.length_a   1.000
_cell.length_b   1.000
_cell.length_c   1.000
_cell.angle_alpha   90.00
_cell.angle_beta   90.00
_cell.angle_gamma   90.00
#
_symmetry.space_group_name_H-M   'P 1'
#
loop_
_entity.id
_entity.type
_entity.pdbx_description
1 polymer ?
#
loop_
_entity_poly.entity_id
_entity_poly.type
_entity_poly.pdbx_seq_one_letter_code
_entity_poly.pdbx_strand_id
1 'polypeptide(L)'
;MHRWRDGRLNLRLAVFLAVGLVVVGFYAFASFASANEIKINLVSGLDRTALAELVGESLGWSKSGKQEFAKTLAQIQWDAFKSELADIFTHRFSWGSEEREIFLTQSAKYAGPDLDFLGTVYAPGTYMLARKLSAAEISNIFIMRLKELGGSNMSAFLKNLLMAENMEKISKFVASEMDLLPDLLLYPAKDINIEKKDGSTYLLFTTMYYNNGEGPLELRPDPKTKGIKRDIDRDVLQRIYRIDGTWREKFVGNFLWHQPHLHYHYRDFVEYDLEAIDAPNAPDLSGVRTKSTFCVRDVSRVDIRLEHEREEALYLICGKELQGISVGWADTYFYTYSDQRLNISDLPSGTYRLTFTVNPENALDEINLNNNQSSVEMYYNRGNGTVKVLKESPESMPEFKHVYYEQVFE
;
A
#
# COMPACT_ATOMS: atom_id res chain seq x y z
N MET A 1 62.57 -0.40 -71.42
CA MET A 1 62.34 -1.44 -72.47
C MET A 1 60.96 -2.03 -72.20
N HIS A 2 59.96 -1.89 -73.09
CA HIS A 2 59.71 -2.73 -74.28
C HIS A 2 59.51 -4.22 -73.94
N ARG A 3 58.49 -4.95 -74.42
CA ARG A 3 57.31 -4.69 -75.29
C ARG A 3 56.33 -5.89 -75.08
N TRP A 4 55.00 -5.76 -75.11
CA TRP A 4 54.08 -6.21 -76.20
C TRP A 4 54.61 -7.42 -77.02
N ARG A 5 53.89 -8.49 -77.40
CA ARG A 5 52.48 -8.74 -77.80
C ARG A 5 52.31 -10.27 -78.07
N ASP A 6 51.19 -10.92 -78.42
CA ASP A 6 49.72 -10.73 -78.49
C ASP A 6 49.09 -12.15 -78.37
N GLY A 7 47.76 -12.33 -78.42
CA GLY A 7 47.15 -13.67 -78.44
C GLY A 7 45.62 -13.71 -78.43
N ARG A 8 44.94 -12.93 -79.29
CA ARG A 8 43.47 -12.85 -79.34
C ARG A 8 42.82 -14.03 -80.09
N LEU A 9 41.62 -14.41 -79.64
CA LEU A 9 40.51 -14.64 -80.56
C LEU A 9 39.19 -14.15 -79.94
N ASN A 10 38.47 -13.31 -80.69
CA ASN A 10 37.12 -12.86 -80.36
C ASN A 10 36.11 -13.72 -81.13
N LEU A 11 34.95 -14.01 -80.56
CA LEU A 11 33.69 -13.57 -81.17
C LEU A 11 32.58 -13.45 -80.11
N ARG A 12 31.67 -12.50 -80.31
CA ARG A 12 30.52 -12.24 -79.44
C ARG A 12 29.23 -12.81 -80.05
N LEU A 13 28.24 -12.90 -79.16
CA LEU A 13 26.81 -12.59 -79.38
C LEU A 13 25.87 -13.74 -79.76
N ALA A 14 25.06 -14.14 -78.79
CA ALA A 14 23.62 -14.34 -78.96
C ALA A 14 22.94 -14.11 -77.59
N VAL A 15 22.10 -13.07 -77.49
CA VAL A 15 21.20 -12.88 -76.33
C VAL A 15 19.85 -13.46 -76.71
N PHE A 16 19.29 -14.33 -75.87
CA PHE A 16 17.88 -14.67 -75.91
C PHE A 16 17.30 -14.67 -74.49
N LEU A 17 16.37 -13.74 -74.24
CA LEU A 17 15.42 -13.84 -73.14
C LEU A 17 14.35 -14.88 -73.54
N ALA A 18 14.06 -15.84 -72.66
CA ALA A 18 12.87 -16.67 -72.74
C ALA A 18 12.37 -17.05 -71.34
N VAL A 19 11.42 -16.25 -70.86
CA VAL A 19 10.31 -16.55 -69.93
C VAL A 19 10.40 -17.88 -69.15
N GLY A 20 10.44 -17.78 -67.82
CA GLY A 20 10.26 -18.93 -66.94
C GLY A 20 8.80 -19.42 -66.92
N LEU A 21 8.62 -20.74 -66.93
CA LEU A 21 7.36 -21.39 -66.58
C LEU A 21 7.52 -22.06 -65.21
N VAL A 22 6.73 -21.63 -64.23
CA VAL A 22 6.64 -22.30 -62.92
C VAL A 22 5.80 -23.55 -63.08
N VAL A 23 6.40 -24.72 -62.87
CA VAL A 23 5.67 -25.97 -62.63
C VAL A 23 5.68 -26.24 -61.13
N VAL A 24 4.50 -26.18 -60.51
CA VAL A 24 4.31 -26.42 -59.08
C VAL A 24 4.45 -27.91 -58.78
N GLY A 25 5.65 -28.32 -58.35
CA GLY A 25 5.89 -29.66 -57.79
C GLY A 25 5.55 -29.69 -56.31
N PHE A 26 4.41 -30.28 -55.94
CA PHE A 26 4.09 -30.62 -54.54
C PHE A 26 5.06 -31.70 -54.03
N TYR A 27 6.18 -31.29 -53.45
CA TYR A 27 6.97 -32.17 -52.59
C TYR A 27 6.31 -32.23 -51.22
N ALA A 28 5.50 -33.26 -51.01
CA ALA A 28 5.07 -33.66 -49.69
C ALA A 28 6.29 -34.16 -48.90
N PHE A 29 6.91 -33.25 -48.13
CA PHE A 29 7.83 -33.64 -47.07
C PHE A 29 7.02 -34.35 -45.98
N ALA A 30 6.93 -35.68 -46.11
CA ALA A 30 6.63 -36.54 -44.98
C ALA A 30 7.73 -36.31 -43.95
N SER A 31 7.44 -35.54 -42.91
CA SER A 31 8.37 -35.34 -41.80
C SER A 31 8.61 -36.70 -41.14
N PHE A 32 9.79 -37.27 -41.37
CA PHE A 32 10.32 -38.31 -40.51
C PHE A 32 10.56 -37.66 -39.15
N ALA A 33 9.59 -37.80 -38.24
CA ALA A 33 9.79 -37.49 -36.83
C ALA A 33 11.05 -38.23 -36.39
N SER A 34 12.12 -37.48 -36.10
CA SER A 34 13.36 -38.11 -35.65
C SER A 34 13.08 -38.86 -34.35
N ALA A 35 13.83 -39.94 -34.07
CA ALA A 35 13.63 -40.73 -32.84
C ALA A 35 13.80 -39.92 -31.52
N ASN A 36 14.22 -38.65 -31.62
CA ASN A 36 14.39 -37.71 -30.54
C ASN A 36 13.20 -36.75 -30.34
N GLU A 37 12.15 -36.80 -31.15
CA GLU A 37 10.94 -35.97 -31.01
C GLU A 37 9.74 -36.74 -30.49
N ILE A 38 8.86 -36.05 -29.77
CA ILE A 38 7.59 -36.56 -29.28
C ILE A 38 6.46 -35.66 -29.78
N LYS A 39 5.41 -36.31 -30.30
CA LYS A 39 4.14 -35.66 -30.58
C LYS A 39 3.30 -35.62 -29.30
N ILE A 40 3.02 -34.44 -28.78
CA ILE A 40 2.13 -34.20 -27.63
C ILE A 40 0.86 -33.51 -28.14
N ASN A 41 -0.31 -33.87 -27.61
CA ASN A 41 -1.57 -33.22 -27.96
C ASN A 41 -2.20 -32.58 -26.72
N LEU A 42 -2.19 -31.25 -26.66
CA LEU A 42 -2.78 -30.49 -25.57
C LEU A 42 -4.26 -30.22 -25.87
N VAL A 43 -5.14 -30.72 -25.00
CA VAL A 43 -6.57 -30.34 -24.97
C VAL A 43 -6.73 -29.00 -24.25
N SER A 44 -7.88 -28.32 -24.39
CA SER A 44 -8.20 -27.13 -23.59
C SER A 44 -8.62 -27.50 -22.16
N GLY A 45 -8.42 -26.59 -21.20
CA GLY A 45 -8.92 -26.72 -19.83
C GLY A 45 -8.01 -27.49 -18.87
N LEU A 46 -6.76 -27.77 -19.24
CA LEU A 46 -5.74 -28.22 -18.29
C LEU A 46 -5.31 -27.03 -17.43
N ASP A 47 -5.20 -27.23 -16.12
CA ASP A 47 -4.41 -26.31 -15.29
C ASP A 47 -2.91 -26.55 -15.48
N ARG A 48 -2.07 -25.69 -14.88
CA ARG A 48 -0.61 -25.78 -14.96
C ARG A 48 -0.04 -27.10 -14.45
N THR A 49 -0.64 -27.68 -13.42
CA THR A 49 -0.20 -28.95 -12.83
C THR A 49 -0.52 -30.10 -13.78
N ALA A 50 -1.73 -30.15 -14.31
CA ALA A 50 -2.13 -31.15 -15.31
C ALA A 50 -1.34 -31.02 -16.62
N LEU A 51 -1.06 -29.79 -17.07
CA LEU A 51 -0.20 -29.51 -18.21
C LEU A 51 1.24 -29.99 -17.99
N ALA A 52 1.81 -29.71 -16.80
CA ALA A 52 3.15 -30.16 -16.44
C ALA A 52 3.25 -31.68 -16.27
N GLU A 53 2.20 -32.32 -15.75
CA GLU A 53 2.09 -33.78 -15.65
C GLU A 53 2.12 -34.40 -17.05
N LEU A 54 1.22 -33.98 -17.95
CA LEU A 54 1.10 -34.48 -19.32
C LEU A 54 2.40 -34.31 -20.13
N VAL A 55 3.00 -33.11 -20.09
CA VAL A 55 4.27 -32.81 -20.78
C VAL A 55 5.41 -33.64 -20.20
N GLY A 56 5.52 -33.71 -18.87
CA GLY A 56 6.59 -34.44 -18.21
C GLY A 56 6.47 -35.96 -18.30
N GLU A 57 5.26 -36.53 -18.25
CA GLU A 57 5.05 -37.96 -18.52
C GLU A 57 5.48 -38.32 -19.94
N SER A 58 5.07 -37.50 -20.93
CA SER A 58 5.45 -37.69 -22.32
C SER A 58 6.99 -37.69 -22.49
N LEU A 59 7.68 -36.76 -21.83
CA LEU A 59 9.13 -36.60 -21.93
C LEU A 59 9.94 -37.53 -21.01
N GLY A 60 9.30 -38.22 -20.06
CA GLY A 60 9.96 -39.10 -19.08
C GLY A 60 10.59 -38.36 -17.89
N TRP A 61 10.07 -37.18 -17.53
CA TRP A 61 10.55 -36.38 -16.40
C TRP A 61 10.13 -36.93 -15.04
N SER A 62 11.01 -36.75 -14.05
CA SER A 62 10.71 -36.99 -12.64
C SER A 62 9.64 -36.02 -12.10
N LYS A 63 9.11 -36.32 -10.92
CA LYS A 63 8.22 -35.40 -10.17
C LYS A 63 8.86 -34.02 -9.96
N SER A 64 10.18 -33.96 -9.68
CA SER A 64 10.89 -32.69 -9.53
C SER A 64 10.98 -31.92 -10.85
N GLY A 65 11.28 -32.59 -11.98
CA GLY A 65 11.33 -31.95 -13.29
C GLY A 65 9.96 -31.41 -13.75
N LYS A 66 8.86 -32.11 -13.43
CA LYS A 66 7.49 -31.62 -13.64
C LYS A 66 7.20 -30.35 -12.83
N GLN A 67 7.58 -30.34 -11.55
CA GLN A 67 7.44 -29.16 -10.69
C GLN A 67 8.32 -27.98 -11.12
N GLU A 68 9.53 -28.25 -11.59
CA GLU A 68 10.42 -27.25 -12.17
C GLU A 68 9.80 -26.64 -13.43
N PHE A 69 9.32 -27.45 -14.37
CA PHE A 69 8.64 -26.99 -15.57
C PHE A 69 7.41 -26.14 -15.28
N ALA A 70 6.55 -26.53 -14.32
CA ALA A 70 5.41 -25.73 -13.91
C ALA A 70 5.84 -24.31 -13.47
N LYS A 71 6.85 -24.21 -12.60
CA LYS A 71 7.39 -22.93 -12.11
C LYS A 71 8.05 -22.11 -13.22
N THR A 72 8.86 -22.74 -14.05
CA THR A 72 9.52 -22.11 -15.20
C THR A 72 8.50 -21.55 -16.19
N LEU A 73 7.44 -22.30 -16.50
CA LEU A 73 6.36 -21.83 -17.37
C LEU A 73 5.60 -20.65 -16.76
N ALA A 74 5.35 -20.65 -15.44
CA ALA A 74 4.66 -19.55 -14.77
C ALA A 74 5.46 -18.24 -14.87
N GLN A 75 6.76 -18.29 -14.56
CA GLN A 75 7.66 -17.14 -14.69
C GLN A 75 7.74 -16.64 -16.13
N ILE A 76 7.92 -17.55 -17.10
CA ILE A 76 8.07 -17.20 -18.51
C ILE A 76 6.77 -16.64 -19.11
N GLN A 77 5.59 -17.14 -18.72
CA GLN A 77 4.31 -16.53 -19.11
C GLN A 77 4.16 -15.12 -18.53
N TRP A 78 4.48 -14.93 -17.24
CA TRP A 78 4.41 -13.62 -16.61
C TRP A 78 5.32 -12.60 -17.30
N ASP A 79 6.60 -12.92 -17.46
CA ASP A 79 7.55 -12.01 -18.11
C ASP A 79 7.22 -11.75 -19.58
N ALA A 80 6.57 -12.69 -20.26
CA ALA A 80 6.16 -12.54 -21.65
C ALA A 80 4.96 -11.60 -21.87
N PHE A 81 4.09 -11.40 -20.86
CA PHE A 81 2.76 -10.79 -21.01
C PHE A 81 2.35 -9.79 -19.90
N LYS A 82 3.18 -9.54 -18.87
CA LYS A 82 2.82 -8.68 -17.72
C LYS A 82 2.34 -7.27 -18.08
N SER A 83 2.79 -6.71 -19.21
CA SER A 83 2.32 -5.39 -19.66
C SER A 83 0.86 -5.48 -20.14
N GLU A 84 0.58 -6.39 -21.07
CA GLU A 84 -0.76 -6.61 -21.60
C GLU A 84 -1.73 -7.03 -20.49
N LEU A 85 -1.28 -7.86 -19.55
CA LEU A 85 -2.08 -8.28 -18.40
C LEU A 85 -2.40 -7.08 -17.49
N ALA A 86 -1.42 -6.24 -17.15
CA ALA A 86 -1.67 -5.04 -16.36
C ALA A 86 -2.71 -4.13 -17.04
N ASP A 87 -2.61 -3.92 -18.35
CA ASP A 87 -3.55 -3.08 -19.10
C ASP A 87 -4.96 -3.71 -19.17
N ILE A 88 -5.05 -5.05 -19.33
CA ILE A 88 -6.33 -5.79 -19.31
C ILE A 88 -7.03 -5.65 -17.95
N PHE A 89 -6.30 -5.83 -16.84
CA PHE A 89 -6.86 -5.73 -15.50
C PHE A 89 -7.23 -4.29 -15.17
N THR A 90 -6.35 -3.33 -15.46
CA THR A 90 -6.59 -1.90 -15.26
C THR A 90 -7.86 -1.44 -15.97
N HIS A 91 -8.05 -1.83 -17.23
CA HIS A 91 -9.27 -1.48 -17.96
C HIS A 91 -10.51 -2.28 -17.51
N ARG A 92 -10.37 -3.51 -17.01
CA ARG A 92 -11.52 -4.32 -16.56
C ARG A 92 -12.07 -3.86 -15.21
N PHE A 93 -11.19 -3.50 -14.28
CA PHE A 93 -11.54 -3.19 -12.89
C PHE A 93 -11.41 -1.69 -12.55
N SER A 94 -11.15 -0.85 -13.55
CA SER A 94 -10.97 0.60 -13.42
C SER A 94 -9.85 1.00 -12.46
N TRP A 95 -8.77 0.20 -12.40
CA TRP A 95 -7.69 0.42 -11.45
C TRP A 95 -6.93 1.73 -11.66
N GLY A 96 -6.46 2.31 -10.56
CA GLY A 96 -5.46 3.35 -10.52
C GLY A 96 -4.03 2.81 -10.70
N SER A 97 -3.06 3.64 -10.30
CA SER A 97 -1.63 3.30 -10.35
C SER A 97 -1.22 2.29 -9.29
N GLU A 98 -1.85 2.32 -8.12
CA GLU A 98 -1.46 1.54 -6.94
C GLU A 98 -1.83 0.07 -7.10
N GLU A 99 -3.07 -0.24 -7.49
CA GLU A 99 -3.50 -1.61 -7.75
C GLU A 99 -2.70 -2.22 -8.89
N ARG A 100 -2.33 -1.40 -9.88
CA ARG A 100 -1.48 -1.81 -11.00
C ARG A 100 -0.05 -2.11 -10.54
N GLU A 101 0.50 -1.38 -9.57
CA GLU A 101 1.81 -1.63 -8.98
C GLU A 101 1.81 -2.89 -8.10
N ILE A 102 0.81 -3.04 -7.22
CA ILE A 102 0.59 -4.25 -6.42
C ILE A 102 0.44 -5.47 -7.34
N PHE A 103 -0.36 -5.35 -8.41
CA PHE A 103 -0.50 -6.41 -9.41
C PHE A 103 0.84 -6.78 -10.05
N LEU A 104 1.65 -5.79 -10.44
CA LEU A 104 2.94 -6.05 -11.09
C LEU A 104 4.01 -6.62 -10.16
N THR A 105 3.95 -6.33 -8.86
CA THR A 105 4.95 -6.76 -7.87
C THR A 105 4.65 -8.14 -7.28
N GLN A 106 3.37 -8.53 -7.16
CA GLN A 106 2.93 -9.78 -6.52
C GLN A 106 3.06 -11.05 -7.41
N SER A 107 3.83 -10.99 -8.50
CA SER A 107 3.99 -12.07 -9.50
C SER A 107 4.28 -13.47 -8.93
N ALA A 108 5.05 -13.58 -7.83
CA ALA A 108 5.34 -14.85 -7.17
C ALA A 108 4.09 -15.54 -6.60
N LYS A 109 3.05 -14.77 -6.23
CA LYS A 109 1.76 -15.29 -5.75
C LYS A 109 0.98 -15.95 -6.87
N TYR A 110 1.07 -15.42 -8.09
CA TYR A 110 0.37 -15.92 -9.28
C TYR A 110 0.93 -17.23 -9.85
N ALA A 111 2.05 -17.72 -9.31
CA ALA A 111 2.54 -19.07 -9.54
C ALA A 111 2.02 -20.09 -8.50
N GLY A 112 1.25 -19.64 -7.49
CA GLY A 112 0.63 -20.47 -6.47
C GLY A 112 -0.77 -20.98 -6.88
N PRO A 113 -1.22 -22.14 -6.37
CA PRO A 113 -2.41 -22.83 -6.87
C PRO A 113 -3.71 -22.02 -6.75
N ASP A 114 -3.83 -21.15 -5.74
CA ASP A 114 -5.05 -20.38 -5.48
C ASP A 114 -5.21 -19.16 -6.40
N LEU A 115 -4.11 -18.68 -6.99
CA LEU A 115 -4.02 -17.45 -7.77
C LEU A 115 -3.39 -17.66 -9.16
N ASP A 116 -3.29 -18.90 -9.64
CA ASP A 116 -2.70 -19.21 -10.96
C ASP A 116 -3.66 -18.92 -12.13
N PHE A 117 -3.95 -17.64 -12.32
CA PHE A 117 -4.82 -17.16 -13.39
C PHE A 117 -4.23 -17.34 -14.81
N LEU A 118 -2.93 -17.65 -14.91
CA LEU A 118 -2.23 -17.98 -16.15
C LEU A 118 -2.09 -19.49 -16.41
N GLY A 119 -2.50 -20.34 -15.47
CA GLY A 119 -2.28 -21.79 -15.54
C GLY A 119 -2.99 -22.46 -16.72
N THR A 120 -4.11 -21.88 -17.17
CA THR A 120 -4.89 -22.32 -18.34
C THR A 120 -4.51 -21.58 -19.64
N VAL A 121 -3.54 -20.66 -19.61
CA VAL A 121 -3.19 -19.78 -20.74
C VAL A 121 -2.09 -20.42 -21.60
N TYR A 122 -2.50 -21.37 -22.43
CA TYR A 122 -1.68 -22.00 -23.48
C TYR A 122 -2.55 -22.23 -24.73
N ALA A 123 -1.93 -22.51 -25.87
CA ALA A 123 -2.66 -22.85 -27.08
C ALA A 123 -2.95 -24.37 -27.14
N PRO A 124 -4.21 -24.82 -27.23
CA PRO A 124 -4.50 -26.24 -27.49
C PRO A 124 -4.00 -26.67 -28.87
N GLY A 125 -3.67 -27.95 -29.01
CA GLY A 125 -3.28 -28.56 -30.29
C GLY A 125 -2.09 -29.51 -30.19
N THR A 126 -1.58 -29.89 -31.35
CA THR A 126 -0.42 -30.77 -31.50
C THR A 126 0.89 -29.98 -31.41
N TYR A 127 1.79 -30.44 -30.55
CA TYR A 127 3.17 -29.97 -30.41
C TYR A 127 4.15 -31.10 -30.77
N MET A 128 5.22 -30.74 -31.47
CA MET A 128 6.39 -31.61 -31.69
C MET A 128 7.52 -31.09 -30.80
N LEU A 129 7.89 -31.84 -29.77
CA LEU A 129 8.94 -31.43 -28.81
C LEU A 129 10.11 -32.41 -28.86
N ALA A 130 11.34 -31.89 -28.93
CA ALA A 130 12.53 -32.73 -28.82
C ALA A 130 12.81 -33.10 -27.37
N ARG A 131 13.10 -34.38 -27.10
CA ARG A 131 13.33 -34.97 -25.76
C ARG A 131 14.41 -34.29 -24.92
N LYS A 132 15.35 -33.61 -25.57
CA LYS A 132 16.50 -32.93 -24.96
C LYS A 132 16.23 -31.49 -24.52
N LEU A 133 15.07 -30.93 -24.84
CA LEU A 133 14.76 -29.53 -24.51
C LEU A 133 14.54 -29.38 -23.00
N SER A 134 15.07 -28.29 -22.46
CA SER A 134 14.84 -27.85 -21.10
C SER A 134 13.41 -27.36 -20.88
N ALA A 135 13.01 -27.27 -19.61
CA ALA A 135 11.76 -26.66 -19.19
C ALA A 135 11.58 -25.23 -19.76
N ALA A 136 12.65 -24.44 -19.83
CA ALA A 136 12.63 -23.08 -20.36
C ALA A 136 12.42 -23.05 -21.88
N GLU A 137 13.11 -23.91 -22.64
CA GLU A 137 12.93 -24.01 -24.09
C GLU A 137 11.52 -24.45 -24.47
N ILE A 138 10.95 -25.44 -23.76
CA ILE A 138 9.56 -25.89 -23.99
C ILE A 138 8.55 -24.79 -23.61
N SER A 139 8.79 -24.08 -22.50
CA SER A 139 7.95 -22.93 -22.12
C SER A 139 7.98 -21.84 -23.19
N ASN A 140 9.16 -21.53 -23.74
CA ASN A 140 9.30 -20.57 -24.83
C ASN A 140 8.57 -21.01 -26.11
N ILE A 141 8.52 -22.31 -26.44
CA ILE A 141 7.70 -22.83 -27.55
C ILE A 141 6.20 -22.53 -27.30
N PHE A 142 5.71 -22.68 -26.07
CA PHE A 142 4.31 -22.36 -25.75
C PHE A 142 4.03 -20.85 -25.86
N ILE A 143 4.94 -19.99 -25.37
CA ILE A 143 4.82 -18.53 -25.52
C ILE A 143 4.88 -18.10 -26.98
N MET A 144 5.81 -18.62 -27.78
CA MET A 144 5.89 -18.32 -29.21
C MET A 144 4.58 -18.67 -29.91
N ARG A 145 3.99 -19.84 -29.59
CA ARG A 145 2.70 -20.25 -30.16
C ARG A 145 1.54 -19.32 -29.78
N LEU A 146 1.51 -18.83 -28.55
CA LEU A 146 0.55 -17.79 -28.13
C LEU A 146 0.79 -16.47 -28.88
N LYS A 147 2.06 -16.07 -29.06
CA LYS A 147 2.44 -14.85 -29.79
C LYS A 147 2.08 -14.91 -31.27
N GLU A 148 2.26 -16.05 -31.92
CA GLU A 148 1.77 -16.31 -33.29
C GLU A 148 0.26 -16.13 -33.42
N LEU A 149 -0.51 -16.65 -32.46
CA LEU A 149 -1.98 -16.65 -32.51
C LEU A 149 -2.60 -15.29 -32.16
N GLY A 150 -2.04 -14.56 -31.19
CA GLY A 150 -2.52 -13.22 -30.83
C GLY A 150 -2.05 -12.12 -31.78
N GLY A 151 -0.96 -12.35 -32.52
CA GLY A 151 -0.49 -11.45 -33.57
C GLY A 151 -0.29 -10.00 -33.09
N SER A 152 -0.88 -9.05 -33.82
CA SER A 152 -0.78 -7.62 -33.51
C SER A 152 -1.70 -7.14 -32.37
N ASN A 153 -2.58 -7.98 -31.83
CA ASN A 153 -3.49 -7.60 -30.75
C ASN A 153 -3.45 -8.61 -29.59
N MET A 154 -2.26 -8.71 -28.98
CA MET A 154 -1.99 -9.61 -27.86
C MET A 154 -2.92 -9.37 -26.67
N SER A 155 -3.24 -8.12 -26.34
CA SER A 155 -4.14 -7.77 -25.23
C SER A 155 -5.55 -8.34 -25.45
N ALA A 156 -6.17 -8.14 -26.62
CA ALA A 156 -7.49 -8.71 -26.89
C ALA A 156 -7.46 -10.25 -26.97
N PHE A 157 -6.38 -10.83 -27.48
CA PHE A 157 -6.20 -12.28 -27.52
C PHE A 157 -6.12 -12.90 -26.12
N LEU A 158 -5.24 -12.37 -25.25
CA LEU A 158 -5.10 -12.81 -23.86
C LEU A 158 -6.41 -12.62 -23.09
N LYS A 159 -7.11 -11.49 -23.26
CA LYS A 159 -8.42 -11.22 -22.64
C LYS A 159 -9.46 -12.30 -22.91
N ASN A 160 -9.38 -12.99 -24.06
CA ASN A 160 -10.27 -14.09 -24.41
C ASN A 160 -9.83 -15.46 -23.83
N LEU A 161 -8.58 -15.59 -23.39
CA LEU A 161 -8.05 -16.80 -22.74
C LEU A 161 -8.17 -16.76 -21.21
N LEU A 162 -8.28 -15.56 -20.63
CA LEU A 162 -8.44 -15.36 -19.19
C LEU A 162 -9.87 -15.70 -18.73
N MET A 163 -9.97 -16.54 -17.69
CA MET A 163 -11.25 -16.86 -17.06
C MET A 163 -11.70 -15.73 -16.13
N ALA A 164 -12.93 -15.24 -16.30
CA ALA A 164 -13.48 -14.12 -15.52
C ALA A 164 -13.40 -14.35 -14.00
N GLU A 165 -13.72 -15.56 -13.52
CA GLU A 165 -13.62 -15.92 -12.10
C GLU A 165 -12.19 -15.79 -11.55
N ASN A 166 -11.18 -16.21 -12.33
CA ASN A 166 -9.77 -16.09 -11.92
C ASN A 166 -9.32 -14.63 -11.95
N MET A 167 -9.79 -13.82 -12.90
CA MET A 167 -9.56 -12.37 -12.88
C MET A 167 -10.19 -11.70 -11.65
N GLU A 168 -11.39 -12.13 -11.23
CA GLU A 168 -12.04 -11.61 -10.03
C GLU A 168 -11.33 -12.04 -8.73
N LYS A 169 -10.77 -13.26 -8.66
CA LYS A 169 -9.91 -13.69 -7.55
C LYS A 169 -8.66 -12.82 -7.42
N ILE A 170 -8.00 -12.54 -8.55
CA ILE A 170 -6.83 -11.65 -8.60
C ILE A 170 -7.22 -10.22 -8.23
N SER A 171 -8.37 -9.73 -8.68
CA SER A 171 -8.87 -8.40 -8.31
C SER A 171 -9.11 -8.27 -6.82
N LYS A 172 -9.73 -9.28 -6.19
CA LYS A 172 -9.92 -9.32 -4.73
C LYS A 172 -8.59 -9.42 -3.99
N PHE A 173 -7.66 -10.25 -4.47
CA PHE A 173 -6.34 -10.37 -3.88
C PHE A 173 -5.59 -9.03 -3.89
N VAL A 174 -5.55 -8.31 -5.02
CA VAL A 174 -4.91 -6.98 -5.09
C VAL A 174 -5.56 -6.00 -4.13
N ALA A 175 -6.89 -5.93 -4.08
CA ALA A 175 -7.60 -5.08 -3.12
C ALA A 175 -7.37 -5.49 -1.64
N SER A 176 -7.09 -6.77 -1.36
CA SER A 176 -6.77 -7.27 -0.01
C SER A 176 -5.34 -6.95 0.46
N GLU A 177 -4.47 -6.50 -0.46
CA GLU A 177 -3.12 -6.02 -0.15
C GLU A 177 -3.07 -4.47 -0.03
N MET A 178 -4.20 -3.78 -0.19
CA MET A 178 -4.33 -2.32 -0.07
C MET A 178 -4.94 -1.91 1.25
N ASP A 179 -4.10 -1.44 2.17
CA ASP A 179 -4.52 -0.98 3.48
C ASP A 179 -5.05 0.47 3.44
N LEU A 180 -6.26 0.67 3.95
CA LEU A 180 -6.84 1.98 4.24
C LEU A 180 -6.26 2.47 5.58
N LEU A 181 -5.22 3.29 5.50
CA LEU A 181 -4.50 3.82 6.66
C LEU A 181 -5.02 5.21 7.08
N PRO A 182 -4.96 5.55 8.38
CA PRO A 182 -5.16 6.93 8.85
C PRO A 182 -3.99 7.84 8.46
N ASP A 183 -4.20 9.15 8.61
CA ASP A 183 -3.18 10.19 8.45
C ASP A 183 -3.45 11.25 9.52
N LEU A 184 -2.71 11.24 10.64
CA LEU A 184 -2.99 12.08 11.81
C LEU A 184 -2.24 13.41 11.73
N LEU A 185 -2.99 14.47 11.45
CA LEU A 185 -2.48 15.84 11.52
C LEU A 185 -2.91 16.53 12.81
N LEU A 186 -2.10 17.48 13.26
CA LEU A 186 -2.42 18.33 14.39
C LEU A 186 -2.72 19.75 13.90
N TYR A 187 -3.76 20.35 14.46
CA TYR A 187 -3.88 21.81 14.38
C TYR A 187 -2.81 22.45 15.28
N PRO A 188 -2.32 23.66 14.95
CA PRO A 188 -1.64 24.51 15.92
C PRO A 188 -2.55 24.75 17.12
N ALA A 189 -2.01 24.68 18.34
CA ALA A 189 -2.82 24.79 19.55
C ALA A 189 -3.59 26.11 19.63
N LYS A 190 -4.83 26.04 20.14
CA LYS A 190 -5.76 27.17 20.25
C LYS A 190 -6.04 27.52 21.71
N ASP A 191 -6.83 28.56 21.95
CA ASP A 191 -7.23 29.05 23.28
C ASP A 191 -6.07 29.26 24.29
N ILE A 192 -4.88 29.60 23.78
CA ILE A 192 -3.66 29.67 24.58
C ILE A 192 -3.74 30.81 25.58
N ASN A 193 -3.69 30.48 26.87
CA ASN A 193 -3.89 31.45 27.96
C ASN A 193 -3.08 31.08 29.22
N ILE A 194 -3.04 31.99 30.20
CA ILE A 194 -2.34 31.79 31.48
C ILE A 194 -3.35 31.64 32.63
N GLU A 195 -3.21 30.58 33.43
CA GLU A 195 -3.88 30.42 34.73
C GLU A 195 -2.87 30.62 35.87
N LYS A 196 -3.28 31.30 36.95
CA LYS A 196 -2.53 31.32 38.22
C LYS A 196 -3.36 30.62 39.29
N LYS A 197 -2.82 29.54 39.85
CA LYS A 197 -3.55 28.66 40.78
C LYS A 197 -2.58 28.06 41.80
N ASP A 198 -2.96 28.13 43.08
CA ASP A 198 -2.20 27.55 44.21
C ASP A 198 -0.70 27.96 44.24
N GLY A 199 -0.42 29.22 43.87
CA GLY A 199 0.93 29.77 43.78
C GLY A 199 1.71 29.41 42.50
N SER A 200 1.19 28.47 41.69
CA SER A 200 1.76 28.07 40.40
C SER A 200 1.17 28.90 39.24
N THR A 201 1.93 28.99 38.15
CA THR A 201 1.48 29.56 36.87
C THR A 201 1.46 28.46 35.81
N TYR A 202 0.32 28.31 35.14
CA TYR A 202 0.08 27.31 34.10
C TYR A 202 -0.18 27.99 32.76
N LEU A 203 0.39 27.43 31.70
CA LEU A 203 -0.01 27.68 30.33
C LEU A 203 -1.13 26.70 29.99
N LEU A 204 -2.32 27.20 29.65
CA LEU A 204 -3.44 26.40 29.15
C LEU A 204 -3.47 26.45 27.61
N PHE A 205 -3.97 25.40 26.97
CA PHE A 205 -4.13 25.32 25.52
C PHE A 205 -5.16 24.26 25.11
N THR A 206 -5.82 24.45 23.96
CA THR A 206 -6.65 23.44 23.29
C THR A 206 -5.84 22.75 22.21
N THR A 207 -5.84 21.40 22.19
CA THR A 207 -5.25 20.60 21.10
C THR A 207 -6.31 19.88 20.27
N MET A 208 -5.97 19.55 19.03
CA MET A 208 -6.88 18.89 18.10
C MET A 208 -6.10 18.00 17.12
N TYR A 209 -6.54 16.74 17.01
CA TYR A 209 -5.88 15.66 16.25
C TYR A 209 -6.87 15.13 15.22
N TYR A 210 -6.58 15.32 13.94
CA TYR A 210 -7.51 15.12 12.82
C TYR A 210 -7.03 13.98 11.92
N ASN A 211 -7.94 13.11 11.49
CA ASN A 211 -7.65 12.04 10.54
C ASN A 211 -8.01 12.43 9.10
N ASN A 212 -6.97 12.69 8.30
CA ASN A 212 -7.00 12.99 6.87
C ASN A 212 -6.91 11.74 5.97
N GLY A 213 -6.76 10.56 6.57
CA GLY A 213 -6.38 9.35 5.84
C GLY A 213 -7.53 8.67 5.10
N GLU A 214 -7.19 7.57 4.43
CA GLU A 214 -8.17 6.75 3.70
C GLU A 214 -8.90 5.75 4.61
N GLY A 215 -8.39 5.51 5.83
CA GLY A 215 -9.03 4.65 6.83
C GLY A 215 -9.12 5.29 8.21
N PRO A 216 -10.00 4.78 9.09
CA PRO A 216 -10.09 5.26 10.46
C PRO A 216 -8.83 4.87 11.24
N LEU A 217 -8.43 5.71 12.20
CA LEU A 217 -7.65 5.22 13.32
C LEU A 217 -8.61 4.41 14.19
N GLU A 218 -8.51 3.08 14.18
CA GLU A 218 -9.32 2.23 15.05
C GLU A 218 -8.46 1.44 16.04
N LEU A 219 -8.66 1.69 17.33
CA LEU A 219 -7.92 1.07 18.44
C LEU A 219 -8.83 0.11 19.21
N ARG A 220 -8.45 -1.16 19.28
CA ARG A 220 -9.18 -2.25 19.95
C ARG A 220 -8.28 -2.90 21.01
N PRO A 221 -8.79 -3.25 22.20
CA PRO A 221 -8.00 -4.02 23.16
C PRO A 221 -7.76 -5.45 22.66
N ASP A 222 -6.72 -6.12 23.15
CA ASP A 222 -6.50 -7.55 22.91
C ASP A 222 -7.77 -8.34 23.32
N PRO A 223 -8.32 -9.18 22.41
CA PRO A 223 -9.49 -10.02 22.69
C PRO A 223 -9.40 -10.89 23.94
N LYS A 224 -8.19 -11.22 24.44
CA LYS A 224 -7.97 -11.92 25.72
C LYS A 224 -8.50 -11.14 26.93
N THR A 225 -8.61 -9.82 26.83
CA THR A 225 -9.09 -8.93 27.91
C THR A 225 -10.61 -8.72 27.88
N LYS A 226 -11.30 -9.25 26.86
CA LYS A 226 -12.74 -9.09 26.64
C LYS A 226 -13.55 -9.57 27.84
N GLY A 227 -14.50 -8.74 28.29
CA GLY A 227 -15.38 -9.06 29.42
C GLY A 227 -14.74 -8.91 30.81
N ILE A 228 -13.43 -8.64 30.91
CA ILE A 228 -12.82 -8.29 32.20
C ILE A 228 -13.39 -6.95 32.66
N LYS A 229 -14.11 -6.97 33.80
CA LYS A 229 -14.73 -5.78 34.37
C LYS A 229 -13.74 -4.87 35.11
N ARG A 230 -12.71 -5.44 35.75
CA ARG A 230 -11.70 -4.71 36.51
C ARG A 230 -10.90 -3.76 35.61
N ASP A 231 -10.51 -2.64 36.19
CA ASP A 231 -9.54 -1.71 35.63
C ASP A 231 -8.16 -2.36 35.62
N ILE A 232 -7.69 -2.64 34.41
CA ILE A 232 -6.38 -3.27 34.12
C ILE A 232 -5.83 -2.60 32.88
N ASP A 233 -4.52 -2.52 32.76
CA ASP A 233 -3.90 -2.18 31.49
C ASP A 233 -4.25 -3.25 30.45
N ARG A 234 -4.44 -2.81 29.20
CA ARG A 234 -4.83 -3.67 28.08
C ARG A 234 -3.84 -3.46 26.94
N ASP A 235 -3.33 -4.52 26.36
CA ASP A 235 -2.66 -4.45 25.06
C ASP A 235 -3.65 -3.95 24.01
N VAL A 236 -3.18 -3.13 23.07
CA VAL A 236 -4.01 -2.48 22.04
C VAL A 236 -3.52 -2.89 20.65
N LEU A 237 -4.49 -3.23 19.82
CA LEU A 237 -4.36 -3.52 18.41
C LEU A 237 -4.93 -2.34 17.62
N GLN A 238 -4.15 -1.80 16.67
CA GLN A 238 -4.69 -0.98 15.60
C GLN A 238 -5.34 -1.92 14.57
N ARG A 239 -6.61 -1.70 14.26
CA ARG A 239 -7.28 -2.38 13.15
C ARG A 239 -7.16 -1.51 11.90
N ILE A 240 -6.66 -2.11 10.83
CA ILE A 240 -6.41 -1.47 9.55
C ILE A 240 -7.29 -2.20 8.53
N TYR A 241 -8.26 -1.46 7.97
CA TYR A 241 -9.18 -1.97 6.96
C TYR A 241 -8.51 -1.99 5.58
N ARG A 242 -9.10 -2.70 4.63
CA ARG A 242 -8.68 -2.75 3.22
C ARG A 242 -9.83 -2.41 2.29
N ILE A 243 -9.50 -2.11 1.04
CA ILE A 243 -10.48 -1.78 -0.01
C ILE A 243 -11.49 -2.93 -0.24
N ASP A 244 -11.09 -4.19 -0.01
CA ASP A 244 -12.01 -5.34 -0.09
C ASP A 244 -12.91 -5.54 1.14
N GLY A 245 -12.81 -4.67 2.16
CA GLY A 245 -13.54 -4.76 3.42
C GLY A 245 -12.97 -5.76 4.44
N THR A 246 -11.87 -6.46 4.11
CA THR A 246 -11.11 -7.22 5.11
C THR A 246 -10.27 -6.27 5.96
N TRP A 247 -9.56 -6.82 6.96
CA TRP A 247 -8.69 -6.04 7.83
C TRP A 247 -7.49 -6.87 8.30
N ARG A 248 -6.43 -6.17 8.70
CA ARG A 248 -5.36 -6.72 9.54
C ARG A 248 -5.33 -6.00 10.88
N GLU A 249 -4.62 -6.59 11.84
CA GLU A 249 -4.41 -6.01 13.17
C GLU A 249 -2.92 -5.98 13.50
N LYS A 250 -2.45 -4.86 14.05
CA LYS A 250 -1.06 -4.64 14.49
C LYS A 250 -1.08 -4.30 15.97
N PHE A 251 -0.21 -4.89 16.78
CA PHE A 251 0.01 -4.42 18.16
C PHE A 251 0.70 -3.06 18.15
N VAL A 252 0.12 -2.08 18.84
CA VAL A 252 0.58 -0.68 18.81
C VAL A 252 0.86 -0.07 20.18
N GLY A 253 0.38 -0.68 21.28
CA GLY A 253 0.67 -0.16 22.62
C GLY A 253 -0.33 -0.63 23.66
N ASN A 254 -0.68 0.26 24.59
CA ASN A 254 -1.56 -0.07 25.71
C ASN A 254 -2.65 1.00 25.93
N PHE A 255 -3.83 0.53 26.35
CA PHE A 255 -4.80 1.37 27.05
C PHE A 255 -4.54 1.26 28.55
N LEU A 256 -4.38 2.41 29.20
CA LEU A 256 -4.20 2.55 30.65
C LEU A 256 -5.48 3.12 31.28
N TRP A 257 -5.85 2.68 32.48
CA TRP A 257 -6.99 3.26 33.19
C TRP A 257 -6.62 4.60 33.84
N HIS A 258 -7.29 5.69 33.46
CA HIS A 258 -7.03 7.01 34.02
C HIS A 258 -8.02 7.34 35.16
N GLN A 259 -7.63 7.00 36.39
CA GLN A 259 -8.47 7.16 37.58
C GLN A 259 -9.06 8.58 37.80
N PRO A 260 -8.36 9.70 37.47
CA PRO A 260 -8.94 11.04 37.57
C PRO A 260 -10.10 11.31 36.59
N HIS A 261 -10.09 10.66 35.41
CA HIS A 261 -11.11 10.87 34.37
C HIS A 261 -12.10 9.71 34.22
N LEU A 262 -11.90 8.61 34.95
CA LEU A 262 -12.75 7.42 34.98
C LEU A 262 -12.95 6.75 33.60
N HIS A 263 -11.94 6.82 32.73
CA HIS A 263 -11.95 6.14 31.44
C HIS A 263 -10.54 5.72 31.00
N TYR A 264 -10.44 5.02 29.87
CA TYR A 264 -9.16 4.52 29.36
C TYR A 264 -8.47 5.52 28.43
N HIS A 265 -7.16 5.63 28.55
CA HIS A 265 -6.30 6.42 27.66
C HIS A 265 -5.35 5.51 26.89
N TYR A 266 -5.15 5.76 25.60
CA TYR A 266 -4.03 5.26 24.83
C TYR A 266 -2.71 5.89 25.30
N ARG A 267 -1.72 5.04 25.60
CA ARG A 267 -0.39 5.49 26.07
C ARG A 267 0.41 6.10 24.92
N ASP A 268 1.22 7.11 25.25
CA ASP A 268 2.18 7.73 24.33
C ASP A 268 1.55 8.29 23.02
N PHE A 269 0.28 8.69 23.05
CA PHE A 269 -0.41 9.19 21.84
C PHE A 269 0.22 10.48 21.31
N VAL A 270 0.63 11.37 22.22
CA VAL A 270 1.16 12.70 21.90
C VAL A 270 2.32 13.05 22.82
N GLU A 271 3.33 13.69 22.25
CA GLU A 271 4.43 14.32 22.97
C GLU A 271 4.35 15.85 22.84
N TYR A 272 4.57 16.56 23.95
CA TYR A 272 4.73 18.01 24.00
C TYR A 272 6.19 18.37 24.29
N ASP A 273 6.75 19.31 23.55
CA ASP A 273 8.10 19.84 23.76
C ASP A 273 8.02 21.38 23.84
N LEU A 274 8.55 21.98 24.91
CA LEU A 274 8.52 23.42 25.13
C LEU A 274 9.94 23.98 25.07
N GLU A 275 10.24 24.72 24.01
CA GLU A 275 11.57 25.25 23.70
C GLU A 275 11.64 26.76 23.98
N ALA A 276 12.75 27.23 24.55
CA ALA A 276 13.04 28.66 24.67
C ALA A 276 13.70 29.17 23.38
N ILE A 277 13.05 30.10 22.67
CA ILE A 277 13.55 30.68 21.41
C ILE A 277 14.30 31.99 21.66
N ASP A 278 13.71 32.88 22.48
CA ASP A 278 14.32 34.13 22.91
C ASP A 278 13.81 34.48 24.32
N ALA A 279 14.39 33.83 25.33
CA ALA A 279 13.99 33.97 26.73
C ALA A 279 15.23 34.15 27.63
N PRO A 280 15.61 35.39 27.98
CA PRO A 280 16.80 35.67 28.78
C PRO A 280 16.79 34.96 30.14
N ASN A 281 17.83 34.17 30.40
CA ASN A 281 17.99 33.33 31.60
C ASN A 281 16.93 32.22 31.75
N ALA A 282 16.28 31.78 30.67
CA ALA A 282 15.52 30.55 30.70
C ALA A 282 16.46 29.36 31.02
N PRO A 283 15.97 28.34 31.75
CA PRO A 283 16.70 27.08 31.86
C PRO A 283 16.82 26.43 30.47
N ASP A 284 17.78 25.50 30.33
CA ASP A 284 17.78 24.61 29.17
C ASP A 284 16.54 23.70 29.26
N LEU A 285 15.63 23.88 28.31
CA LEU A 285 14.41 23.09 28.17
C LEU A 285 14.54 22.02 27.08
N SER A 286 15.69 21.90 26.41
CA SER A 286 15.86 20.97 25.29
C SER A 286 15.64 19.53 25.75
N GLY A 287 14.69 18.84 25.12
CA GLY A 287 14.32 17.48 25.49
C GLY A 287 13.43 17.35 26.74
N VAL A 288 12.91 18.46 27.30
CA VAL A 288 11.89 18.43 28.36
C VAL A 288 10.53 18.09 27.73
N ARG A 289 10.39 16.80 27.43
CA ARG A 289 9.24 16.22 26.74
C ARG A 289 8.20 15.70 27.73
N THR A 290 6.97 16.15 27.57
CA THR A 290 5.81 15.59 28.28
C THR A 290 5.07 14.66 27.35
N LYS A 291 5.22 13.35 27.56
CA LYS A 291 4.35 12.36 26.93
C LYS A 291 3.01 12.35 27.64
N SER A 292 1.95 12.44 26.86
CA SER A 292 0.58 12.50 27.37
C SER A 292 -0.24 11.35 26.82
N THR A 293 -1.16 10.87 27.65
CA THR A 293 -2.04 9.73 27.36
C THR A 293 -3.44 10.26 27.11
N PHE A 294 -4.09 9.75 26.07
CA PHE A 294 -5.33 10.31 25.54
C PHE A 294 -6.38 9.22 25.39
N CYS A 295 -7.60 9.47 25.85
CA CYS A 295 -8.73 8.88 25.14
C CYS A 295 -8.72 9.38 23.70
N VAL A 296 -8.98 8.48 22.73
CA VAL A 296 -9.03 8.79 21.31
C VAL A 296 -10.48 8.70 20.82
N ARG A 297 -11.09 9.83 20.43
CA ARG A 297 -12.51 9.89 20.05
C ARG A 297 -12.85 10.95 18.99
N ASP A 298 -14.01 10.79 18.35
CA ASP A 298 -14.59 11.77 17.42
C ASP A 298 -15.27 12.93 18.18
N VAL A 299 -14.65 14.11 18.21
CA VAL A 299 -15.17 15.33 18.89
C VAL A 299 -15.67 16.37 17.90
N SER A 300 -14.92 16.57 16.83
CA SER A 300 -15.05 17.68 15.90
C SER A 300 -15.05 17.17 14.47
N ARG A 301 -15.89 17.75 13.61
CA ARG A 301 -15.89 17.46 12.17
C ARG A 301 -15.11 18.54 11.43
N VAL A 302 -14.23 18.13 10.52
CA VAL A 302 -13.45 19.02 9.66
C VAL A 302 -14.21 19.27 8.36
N ASP A 303 -14.21 20.52 7.88
CA ASP A 303 -14.89 20.94 6.64
C ASP A 303 -13.98 20.67 5.43
N ILE A 304 -13.83 19.38 5.14
CA ILE A 304 -13.04 18.86 4.01
C ILE A 304 -13.73 17.61 3.46
N ARG A 305 -13.65 17.43 2.13
CA ARG A 305 -14.19 16.26 1.44
C ARG A 305 -13.07 15.26 1.16
N LEU A 306 -13.16 14.09 1.78
CA LEU A 306 -12.24 12.95 1.60
C LEU A 306 -13.00 11.78 0.97
N GLU A 307 -12.32 10.86 0.28
CA GLU A 307 -12.97 9.75 -0.42
C GLU A 307 -13.74 8.83 0.55
N HIS A 308 -13.15 8.58 1.72
CA HIS A 308 -13.67 7.69 2.75
C HIS A 308 -14.25 8.42 3.99
N GLU A 309 -14.61 9.71 3.87
CA GLU A 309 -15.17 10.49 4.99
C GLU A 309 -16.42 9.85 5.61
N ARG A 310 -16.60 10.00 6.92
CA ARG A 310 -17.86 9.65 7.59
C ARG A 310 -18.65 10.89 7.96
N GLU A 311 -19.91 10.95 7.52
CA GLU A 311 -20.83 12.01 7.91
C GLU A 311 -21.16 12.01 9.41
N GLU A 312 -21.28 10.80 10.00
CA GLU A 312 -21.56 10.58 11.43
C GLU A 312 -20.30 10.07 12.16
N ALA A 313 -20.06 10.59 13.35
CA ALA A 313 -19.03 10.09 14.27
C ALA A 313 -19.31 8.64 14.68
N LEU A 314 -18.24 7.83 14.74
CA LEU A 314 -18.28 6.42 15.13
C LEU A 314 -17.73 6.22 16.55
N TYR A 315 -16.71 6.97 16.92
CA TYR A 315 -15.97 6.81 18.17
C TYR A 315 -16.40 7.86 19.19
N LEU A 316 -17.59 7.75 19.76
CA LEU A 316 -18.17 8.79 20.63
C LEU A 316 -17.71 8.75 22.11
N ILE A 317 -17.23 7.58 22.57
CA ILE A 317 -17.00 7.27 23.98
C ILE A 317 -15.58 6.72 24.15
N CYS A 318 -14.92 7.09 25.25
CA CYS A 318 -13.61 6.62 25.69
C CYS A 318 -13.63 5.18 26.24
N GLY A 319 -14.29 4.28 25.50
CA GLY A 319 -14.57 2.92 25.91
C GLY A 319 -13.31 2.08 26.03
N LYS A 320 -13.33 1.12 26.96
CA LYS A 320 -12.25 0.12 27.09
C LYS A 320 -12.23 -0.92 25.95
N GLU A 321 -13.29 -0.97 25.15
CA GLU A 321 -13.52 -1.97 24.08
C GLU A 321 -13.27 -1.40 22.67
N LEU A 322 -13.27 -0.06 22.52
CA LEU A 322 -13.09 0.64 21.24
C LEU A 322 -12.77 2.12 21.46
N GLN A 323 -11.77 2.64 20.76
CA GLN A 323 -11.44 4.08 20.63
C GLN A 323 -10.97 4.35 19.19
N GLY A 324 -10.96 5.60 18.74
CA GLY A 324 -10.54 5.92 17.38
C GLY A 324 -10.87 7.32 16.88
N ILE A 325 -10.44 7.61 15.65
CA ILE A 325 -10.76 8.84 14.91
C ILE A 325 -11.21 8.45 13.49
N SER A 326 -12.45 8.79 13.16
CA SER A 326 -13.05 8.58 11.86
C SER A 326 -12.40 9.47 10.80
N VAL A 327 -12.38 9.04 9.53
CA VAL A 327 -11.92 9.87 8.41
C VAL A 327 -12.77 11.15 8.32
N GLY A 328 -12.12 12.32 8.27
CA GLY A 328 -12.78 13.64 8.29
C GLY A 328 -13.17 14.15 9.70
N TRP A 329 -12.88 13.37 10.75
CA TRP A 329 -13.11 13.76 12.14
C TRP A 329 -11.80 14.06 12.86
N ALA A 330 -11.94 14.71 14.00
CA ALA A 330 -10.85 15.03 14.89
C ALA A 330 -11.24 14.82 16.35
N ASP A 331 -10.28 14.36 17.13
CA ASP A 331 -10.31 14.48 18.58
C ASP A 331 -9.95 15.91 19.00
N THR A 332 -10.49 16.40 20.10
CA THR A 332 -10.25 17.75 20.59
C THR A 332 -10.27 17.78 22.11
N TYR A 333 -9.18 18.29 22.67
CA TYR A 333 -8.99 18.44 24.11
C TYR A 333 -8.94 19.92 24.44
N PHE A 334 -9.97 20.41 25.11
CA PHE A 334 -10.13 21.82 25.42
C PHE A 334 -9.22 22.26 26.58
N TYR A 335 -8.74 23.50 26.52
CA TYR A 335 -7.93 24.15 27.56
C TYR A 335 -8.55 24.14 28.97
N THR A 336 -9.83 23.84 29.10
CA THR A 336 -10.58 23.71 30.36
C THR A 336 -10.40 22.35 31.04
N TYR A 337 -9.85 21.34 30.36
CA TYR A 337 -9.56 20.03 30.92
C TYR A 337 -8.34 20.09 31.87
N SER A 338 -8.37 19.33 32.97
CA SER A 338 -7.38 19.44 34.06
C SER A 338 -5.92 19.24 33.65
N ASP A 339 -5.72 18.49 32.57
CA ASP A 339 -4.43 18.01 32.11
C ASP A 339 -3.98 18.73 30.80
N GLN A 340 -4.81 19.63 30.26
CA GLN A 340 -4.49 20.48 29.11
C GLN A 340 -3.72 21.74 29.53
N ARG A 341 -2.61 21.52 30.23
CA ARG A 341 -1.76 22.58 30.74
C ARG A 341 -0.32 22.17 31.03
N LEU A 342 0.60 23.13 30.91
CA LEU A 342 2.00 23.00 31.33
C LEU A 342 2.30 23.95 32.49
N ASN A 343 3.05 23.49 33.50
CA ASN A 343 3.53 24.35 34.58
C ASN A 343 4.72 25.18 34.07
N ILE A 344 4.58 26.50 34.08
CA ILE A 344 5.59 27.46 33.61
C ILE A 344 6.07 28.42 34.73
N SER A 345 5.84 28.05 35.99
CA SER A 345 6.07 28.91 37.17
C SER A 345 7.48 29.49 37.24
N ASP A 346 8.48 28.70 36.84
CA ASP A 346 9.89 29.08 36.94
C ASP A 346 10.40 29.80 35.68
N LEU A 347 9.66 29.78 34.57
CA LEU A 347 10.10 30.37 33.31
C LEU A 347 10.12 31.92 33.37
N PRO A 348 11.14 32.59 32.81
CA PRO A 348 11.15 34.05 32.65
C PRO A 348 10.24 34.50 31.50
N SER A 349 10.00 35.82 31.40
CA SER A 349 9.38 36.39 30.20
C SER A 349 10.28 36.17 28.97
N GLY A 350 9.68 35.86 27.83
CA GLY A 350 10.41 35.54 26.60
C GLY A 350 9.54 34.90 25.53
N THR A 351 10.14 34.62 24.38
CA THR A 351 9.54 33.86 23.29
C THR A 351 9.85 32.38 23.46
N TYR A 352 8.81 31.56 23.42
CA TYR A 352 8.88 30.10 23.51
C TYR A 352 8.17 29.47 22.32
N ARG A 353 8.58 28.28 21.92
CA ARG A 353 7.89 27.43 20.96
C ARG A 353 7.34 26.21 21.69
N LEU A 354 6.03 26.00 21.60
CA LEU A 354 5.39 24.77 22.07
C LEU A 354 5.08 23.90 20.85
N THR A 355 5.69 22.73 20.81
CA THR A 355 5.60 21.75 19.70
C THR A 355 4.83 20.53 20.17
N PHE A 356 3.93 20.03 19.33
CA PHE A 356 3.11 18.85 19.55
C PHE A 356 3.44 17.81 18.49
N THR A 357 3.71 16.57 18.89
CA THR A 357 3.96 15.46 17.96
C THR A 357 3.00 14.31 18.27
N VAL A 358 2.15 13.90 17.32
CA VAL A 358 1.26 12.73 17.44
C VAL A 358 1.98 11.47 16.96
N ASN A 359 1.66 10.30 17.54
CA ASN A 359 2.34 9.04 17.26
C ASN A 359 3.89 9.15 17.33
N PRO A 360 4.48 9.78 18.38
CA PRO A 360 5.91 10.13 18.44
C PRO A 360 6.87 8.93 18.34
N GLU A 361 6.38 7.72 18.64
CA GLU A 361 7.14 6.46 18.55
C GLU A 361 6.95 5.73 17.19
N ASN A 362 6.17 6.28 16.26
CA ASN A 362 5.75 5.64 15.00
C ASN A 362 5.16 4.22 15.21
N ALA A 363 4.38 4.07 16.28
CA ALA A 363 3.76 2.80 16.66
C ALA A 363 2.50 2.51 15.83
N LEU A 364 1.70 3.53 15.53
CA LEU A 364 0.58 3.43 14.59
C LEU A 364 1.10 3.41 13.15
N ASP A 365 0.50 2.59 12.28
CA ASP A 365 0.67 2.69 10.83
C ASP A 365 -0.18 3.85 10.31
N GLU A 366 0.42 4.72 9.51
CA GLU A 366 -0.20 5.92 8.92
C GLU A 366 0.29 6.11 7.47
N ILE A 367 -0.46 6.86 6.66
CA ILE A 367 -0.07 7.20 5.27
C ILE A 367 1.21 8.03 5.23
N ASN A 368 1.31 9.00 6.14
CA ASN A 368 2.44 9.90 6.25
C ASN A 368 2.78 10.06 7.74
N LEU A 369 4.07 10.14 8.05
CA LEU A 369 4.60 10.38 9.40
C LEU A 369 5.33 11.72 9.51
N ASN A 370 5.45 12.46 8.40
CA ASN A 370 6.20 13.72 8.32
C ASN A 370 5.34 14.97 8.59
N ASN A 371 4.03 14.80 8.70
CA ASN A 371 2.99 15.79 9.01
C ASN A 371 2.44 15.65 10.45
N ASN A 372 2.95 14.70 11.22
CA ASN A 372 2.59 14.40 12.61
C ASN A 372 3.00 15.49 13.63
N GLN A 373 3.32 16.71 13.20
CA GLN A 373 3.79 17.78 14.08
C GLN A 373 3.11 19.12 13.79
N SER A 374 2.66 19.79 14.85
CA SER A 374 2.30 21.21 14.83
C SER A 374 3.08 21.97 15.91
N SER A 375 3.18 23.29 15.77
CA SER A 375 3.79 24.15 16.79
C SER A 375 3.19 25.55 16.82
N VAL A 376 3.37 26.20 17.97
CA VAL A 376 2.99 27.59 18.22
C VAL A 376 4.16 28.32 18.86
N GLU A 377 4.60 29.42 18.25
CA GLU A 377 5.56 30.34 18.84
C GLU A 377 4.79 31.46 19.55
N MET A 378 5.13 31.71 20.81
CA MET A 378 4.37 32.59 21.70
C MET A 378 5.30 33.42 22.59
N TYR A 379 4.94 34.67 22.81
CA TYR A 379 5.58 35.52 23.80
C TYR A 379 4.86 35.39 25.15
N TYR A 380 5.55 34.87 26.15
CA TYR A 380 5.09 34.84 27.54
C TYR A 380 5.65 36.05 28.29
N ASN A 381 4.79 36.74 29.04
CA ASN A 381 5.18 37.79 29.97
C ASN A 381 4.77 37.41 31.40
N ARG A 382 5.76 37.05 32.22
CA ARG A 382 5.60 36.68 33.62
C ARG A 382 5.08 37.83 34.49
N GLY A 383 5.46 39.07 34.18
CA GLY A 383 5.20 40.25 35.00
C GLY A 383 3.71 40.60 35.10
N ASN A 384 3.00 40.57 33.98
CA ASN A 384 1.55 40.74 33.93
C ASN A 384 0.80 39.39 33.86
N GLY A 385 1.47 38.28 33.55
CA GLY A 385 0.86 36.96 33.42
C GLY A 385 0.07 36.79 32.13
N THR A 386 0.57 37.29 31.00
CA THR A 386 -0.09 37.16 29.69
C THR A 386 0.75 36.35 28.70
N VAL A 387 0.08 35.70 27.76
CA VAL A 387 0.69 35.04 26.60
C VAL A 387 0.14 35.65 25.31
N LYS A 388 0.96 35.73 24.26
CA LYS A 388 0.55 36.17 22.92
C LYS A 388 1.15 35.25 21.87
N VAL A 389 0.31 34.62 21.05
CA VAL A 389 0.75 33.87 19.86
C VAL A 389 1.40 34.82 18.85
N LEU A 390 2.56 34.40 18.32
CA LEU A 390 3.36 35.13 17.33
C LEU A 390 3.32 34.42 15.97
N LYS A 391 3.42 33.10 15.97
CA LYS A 391 3.41 32.26 14.77
C LYS A 391 2.78 30.90 15.06
N GLU A 392 2.15 30.33 14.06
CA GLU A 392 1.61 28.97 14.05
C GLU A 392 2.27 28.16 12.93
N SER A 393 2.37 26.83 13.11
CA SER A 393 2.81 25.90 12.08
C SER A 393 2.01 24.59 12.20
N PRO A 394 1.33 24.12 11.15
CA PRO A 394 1.15 24.76 9.84
C PRO A 394 0.39 26.10 9.93
N GLU A 395 0.64 27.00 8.97
CA GLU A 395 0.05 28.36 8.96
C GLU A 395 -1.43 28.39 8.50
N SER A 396 -1.92 27.29 7.93
CA SER A 396 -3.29 27.13 7.45
C SER A 396 -3.72 25.68 7.62
N MET A 397 -4.96 25.48 8.06
CA MET A 397 -5.64 24.19 8.21
C MET A 397 -7.10 24.35 7.75
N PRO A 398 -7.81 23.27 7.38
CA PRO A 398 -9.23 23.36 7.04
C PRO A 398 -10.07 23.87 8.22
N GLU A 399 -11.18 24.55 7.93
CA GLU A 399 -12.17 24.93 8.93
C GLU A 399 -12.77 23.69 9.62
N PHE A 400 -13.33 23.85 10.82
CA PHE A 400 -13.92 22.75 11.56
C PHE A 400 -15.06 23.21 12.47
N LYS A 401 -15.82 22.23 12.97
CA LYS A 401 -16.89 22.43 13.95
C LYS A 401 -16.84 21.38 15.05
N HIS A 402 -16.80 21.81 16.30
CA HIS A 402 -17.02 20.93 17.45
C HIS A 402 -18.46 20.40 17.44
N VAL A 403 -18.63 19.09 17.61
CA VAL A 403 -19.95 18.43 17.62
C VAL A 403 -20.23 17.82 19.00
N TYR A 404 -19.23 17.20 19.63
CA TYR A 404 -19.38 16.43 20.88
C TYR A 404 -18.45 16.95 22.00
N TYR A 405 -18.75 18.16 22.49
CA TYR A 405 -17.98 18.85 23.54
C TYR A 405 -17.72 17.98 24.78
N GLU A 406 -18.71 17.20 25.21
CA GLU A 406 -18.62 16.28 26.34
C GLU A 406 -18.62 14.82 25.85
N GLN A 407 -18.35 13.86 26.74
CA GLN A 407 -18.57 12.45 26.42
C GLN A 407 -20.07 12.20 26.25
N VAL A 408 -20.43 11.46 25.21
CA VAL A 408 -21.84 11.18 24.92
C VAL A 408 -22.28 9.99 25.79
N PHE A 409 -22.79 10.32 26.98
CA PHE A 409 -23.35 9.46 28.05
C PHE A 409 -22.40 8.98 29.17
N GLU A 410 -23.01 8.77 30.35
CA GLU A 410 -22.48 8.18 31.61
C GLU A 410 -22.34 6.65 31.56
#